data_AF-A0A5N8X062-F1
#
_entry.id   AF-A0A5N8X062-F1
#
_cell.length_a   1.000
_cell.length_b   1.000
_cell.length_c   1.000
_cell.angle_alpha   90.00
_cell.angle_beta   90.00
_cell.angle_gamma   90.00
#
_symmetry.space_group_name_H-M   'P 1'
#
loop_
_entity.id
_entity.type
_entity.pdbx_description
1 polymer ?
#
loop_
_entity_poly.entity_id
_entity_poly.type
_entity_poly.pdbx_seq_one_letter_code
_entity_poly.pdbx_strand_id
1 'polypeptide(L)' 'MAVGHDLLGTSPTLGSVRVVQQLDDLRAALEPHRSYGPVREYLVRFGDARRARMLLLADLIPSSGGTRQ' A
#
# COMPACT_ATOMS: atom_id res chain seq x y z
N MET A 1 -20.28 0.37 -14.80
CA MET A 1 -19.07 0.20 -13.95
C MET A 1 -18.05 1.27 -14.34
N ALA A 2 -18.08 2.46 -13.72
CA ALA A 2 -17.12 3.53 -14.03
C ALA A 2 -16.80 4.44 -12.84
N VAL A 3 -17.78 4.66 -11.94
CA VAL A 3 -17.62 5.52 -10.75
C VAL A 3 -16.36 5.19 -9.94
N GLY A 4 -16.06 3.90 -9.73
CA GLY A 4 -14.85 3.50 -9.02
C GLY A 4 -13.54 3.81 -9.76
N HIS A 5 -13.53 3.75 -11.09
CA HIS A 5 -12.36 4.10 -11.89
C HIS A 5 -12.17 5.63 -11.92
N ASP A 6 -13.25 6.39 -12.08
CA ASP A 6 -13.24 7.85 -12.08
C ASP A 6 -12.85 8.43 -10.70
N LEU A 7 -13.30 7.80 -9.61
CA LEU A 7 -12.92 8.20 -8.25
C LEU A 7 -11.44 7.91 -7.94
N LEU A 8 -10.89 6.81 -8.48
CA LEU A 8 -9.46 6.50 -8.36
C LEU A 8 -8.61 7.41 -9.26
N GLY A 9 -9.12 7.78 -10.44
CA GLY A 9 -8.47 8.74 -11.34
C GLY A 9 -8.45 10.16 -10.78
N THR A 10 -9.47 10.54 -10.01
CA THR A 10 -9.55 11.87 -9.36
C THR A 10 -8.82 11.95 -8.02
N SER A 11 -8.67 10.84 -7.29
CA SER A 11 -7.89 10.79 -6.05
C SER A 11 -6.73 9.79 -6.14
N PRO A 12 -5.51 10.27 -6.47
CA PRO A 12 -4.29 9.45 -6.50
C PRO A 12 -4.01 8.71 -5.18
N THR A 13 -4.46 9.29 -4.06
CA THR A 13 -4.36 8.70 -2.71
C THR A 13 -5.19 7.43 -2.60
N LEU A 14 -6.44 7.42 -3.07
CA LEU A 14 -7.31 6.23 -3.05
C LEU A 14 -6.75 5.11 -3.94
N GLY A 15 -6.17 5.46 -5.10
CA GLY A 15 -5.42 4.54 -5.95
C GLY A 15 -4.26 3.87 -5.21
N SER A 16 -3.48 4.67 -4.48
CA SER A 16 -2.34 4.17 -3.71
C SER A 16 -2.76 3.29 -2.52
N VAL A 17 -3.83 3.65 -1.80
CA VAL A 17 -4.36 2.84 -0.69
C VAL A 17 -4.82 1.47 -1.20
N ARG A 18 -5.53 1.42 -2.33
CA ARG A 18 -5.96 0.15 -2.93
C ARG A 18 -4.77 -0.73 -3.31
N VAL A 19 -3.72 -0.15 -3.89
CA VAL A 19 -2.48 -0.88 -4.21
C VAL A 19 -1.82 -1.43 -2.94
N VAL A 20 -1.76 -0.65 -1.86
CA VAL A 20 -1.22 -1.13 -0.56
C VAL A 20 -2.02 -2.31 -0.02
N GLN A 21 -3.36 -2.29 -0.14
CA GLN A 21 -4.20 -3.41 0.29
C GLN A 21 -3.92 -4.67 -0.54
N GLN A 22 -3.81 -4.55 -1.86
CA GLN A 22 -3.49 -5.70 -2.73
C GLN A 22 -2.11 -6.30 -2.42
N LEU A 23 -1.16 -5.45 -2.04
CA LEU A 23 0.16 -5.87 -1.57
C LEU A 23 0.05 -6.64 -0.24
N ASP A 24 -0.79 -6.20 0.70
CA ASP A 24 -1.03 -6.94 1.94
C ASP A 24 -1.70 -8.29 1.71
N ASP A 25 -2.65 -8.37 0.79
CA ASP A 25 -3.32 -9.62 0.43
C ASP A 25 -2.31 -10.62 -0.19
N LEU A 26 -1.41 -10.15 -1.05
CA LEU A 26 -0.33 -10.96 -1.62
C LEU A 26 0.61 -11.48 -0.54
N ARG A 27 0.99 -10.64 0.43
CA ARG A 27 1.81 -11.06 1.57
C ARG A 27 1.11 -12.15 2.37
N ALA A 28 -0.18 -11.98 2.65
CA ALA A 28 -0.97 -12.97 3.39
C ALA A 28 -1.06 -14.31 2.64
N ALA A 29 -1.17 -14.29 1.32
CA ALA A 29 -1.17 -15.50 0.49
C ALA A 29 0.19 -16.24 0.47
N LEU A 30 1.29 -15.50 0.61
CA LEU A 30 2.65 -16.05 0.58
C LEU A 30 3.17 -16.52 1.95
N GLU A 31 2.65 -15.96 3.05
CA GLU A 31 3.07 -16.30 4.42
C GLU A 31 3.02 -17.82 4.73
N PRO A 32 2.01 -18.61 4.29
CA PRO A 32 1.99 -20.06 4.49
C PRO A 32 3.17 -20.79 3.85
N HIS A 33 3.79 -20.22 2.82
CA HIS A 33 4.90 -20.80 2.06
C HIS A 33 6.28 -20.31 2.51
N ARG A 34 6.37 -19.58 3.64
CA ARG A 34 7.62 -18.98 4.15
C ARG A 34 8.74 -19.97 4.48
N SER A 35 8.45 -21.27 4.56
CA SER A 35 9.48 -22.31 4.72
C SER A 35 10.30 -22.51 3.44
N TYR A 36 9.77 -22.10 2.29
CA TYR A 36 10.50 -22.11 1.03
C TYR A 36 11.41 -20.87 0.95
N GLY A 37 12.73 -21.11 0.83
CA GLY A 37 13.77 -20.07 0.88
C GLY A 37 13.49 -18.83 0.02
N PRO A 38 13.13 -18.98 -1.28
CA PRO A 38 12.81 -17.85 -2.15
C PRO A 38 11.61 -17.01 -1.68
N VAL A 39 10.58 -17.65 -1.13
CA VAL A 39 9.40 -16.94 -0.60
C VAL A 39 9.78 -16.17 0.65
N ARG A 40 10.60 -16.74 1.53
CA ARG A 40 11.11 -16.05 2.72
C ARG A 40 11.91 -14.80 2.36
N GLU A 41 12.85 -14.92 1.42
CA GLU A 41 13.65 -13.77 0.97
C GLU A 41 12.79 -12.69 0.33
N TYR A 42 11.81 -13.11 -0.49
CA TYR A 42 10.85 -12.20 -1.07
C TYR A 42 10.04 -11.46 0.00
N LEU A 43 9.49 -12.17 1.00
CA LEU A 43 8.70 -11.58 2.09
C LEU A 43 9.49 -10.55 2.90
N VAL A 44 10.79 -10.77 3.13
CA VAL A 44 11.66 -9.80 3.80
C VAL A 44 11.80 -8.52 2.97
N ARG A 45 12.22 -8.64 1.70
CA ARG A 45 12.38 -7.47 0.81
C ARG A 45 11.06 -6.74 0.59
N PHE A 46 9.97 -7.50 0.54
CA PHE A 46 8.62 -6.99 0.42
C PHE A 46 8.21 -6.14 1.63
N GLY A 47 8.51 -6.61 2.85
CA GLY A 47 8.26 -5.87 4.08
C GLY A 47 8.96 -4.52 4.12
N ASP A 48 10.24 -4.50 3.72
CA ASP A 48 11.05 -3.27 3.67
C ASP A 48 10.50 -2.26 2.64
N ALA A 49 10.20 -2.73 1.42
CA ALA A 49 9.62 -1.90 0.36
C ALA A 49 8.24 -1.35 0.77
N ARG A 50 7.40 -2.17 1.40
CA ARG A 50 6.08 -1.75 1.91
C ARG A 50 6.22 -0.68 2.99
N ARG A 51 7.17 -0.83 3.91
CA ARG A 51 7.43 0.16 4.96
C ARG A 51 7.87 1.50 4.37
N ALA A 52 8.78 1.48 3.40
CA ALA A 52 9.20 2.69 2.69
C ALA A 52 8.02 3.38 1.98
N ARG A 53 7.14 2.59 1.32
CA ARG A 53 5.94 3.13 0.66
C ARG A 53 4.94 3.75 1.65
N MET A 54 4.72 3.13 2.81
CA MET A 54 3.85 3.71 3.84
C MET A 54 4.40 5.03 4.40
N LEU A 55 5.72 5.15 4.58
CA LEU A 55 6.34 6.40 5.00
C LEU A 55 6.14 7.51 3.96
N LEU A 56 6.32 7.20 2.67
CA LEU A 56 6.04 8.15 1.59
C LEU A 56 4.57 8.56 1.54
N LEU A 57 3.64 7.63 1.79
CA LEU A 57 2.21 7.97 1.84
C LEU A 57 1.86 8.83 3.07
N ALA A 58 2.51 8.59 4.20
CA ALA A 58 2.34 9.44 5.39
C ALA A 58 2.85 10.87 5.16
N ASP A 59 3.89 11.04 4.35
CA ASP A 59 4.42 12.36 3.94
C ASP A 59 3.52 13.03 2.88
N LEU A 60 2.92 12.24 1.98
CA LEU A 60 2.06 12.74 0.91
C LEU A 60 0.65 13.15 1.40
N ILE A 61 0.18 12.59 2.51
CA ILE A 61 -1.06 13.04 3.16
C ILE A 61 -0.69 14.23 4.03
N PRO A 62 -1.03 15.49 3.64
CA PRO A 62 -0.89 16.59 4.57
C PRO A 62 -1.74 16.23 5.77
N SER A 63 -1.20 16.31 6.99
CA SER A 63 -2.05 16.32 8.17
C SER A 63 -3.12 17.37 7.90
N SER A 64 -4.39 16.96 7.81
CA SER A 64 -5.55 17.86 7.75
C SER A 64 -5.70 18.56 9.10
N GLY A 65 -4.65 19.27 9.54
CA GLY A 65 -4.59 20.14 10.69
C GLY A 65 -5.02 21.53 10.25
N GLY A 66 -6.33 21.74 10.33
CA GLY A 66 -7.06 23.01 10.28
C GLY A 66 -6.36 24.25 9.72
N THR A 67 -6.75 24.65 8.52
CA THR A 67 -6.85 26.08 8.18
C THR A 67 -8.22 26.59 8.64
N ARG A 68 -8.31 26.91 9.93
CA ARG A 68 -9.13 28.03 10.40
C ARG A 68 -8.16 29.19 10.64
N GLN A 69 -8.05 30.08 9.66
CA GLN A 69 -7.94 31.52 9.87
C GLN A 69 -8.42 32.22 8.60
#